data_AF-A0A7J8MJP7-F1
#
_entry.id   AF-A0A7J8MJP7-F1
#
_cell.length_a   1.000
_cell.length_b   1.000
_cell.length_c   1.000
_cell.angle_alpha   90.00
_cell.angle_beta   90.00
_cell.angle_gamma   90.00
#
_symmetry.space_group_name_H-M   'P 1'
#
loop_
_entity.id
_entity.type
_entity.pdbx_description
1 polymer ?
#
loop_
_entity_poly.entity_id
_entity_poly.type
_entity_poly.pdbx_seq_one_letter_code
_entity_poly.pdbx_strand_id
1 'polypeptide(L)'
;MNPPQYTWFYQFVAANKPSEGKRFLRILGKERQELAERVMITRLHLYGKWIKKCDHAQIYKEISDENLELMRERLIETVVWPSDDTNTEKIG
;
A
#
# COMPACT_ATOMS: atom_id res chain seq x y z
N MET A 1 -23.24 -15.03 -6.74
CA MET A 1 -22.51 -13.99 -7.51
C MET A 1 -23.41 -13.50 -8.64
N ASN A 2 -23.48 -12.19 -8.89
CA ASN A 2 -24.38 -11.58 -9.88
C ASN A 2 -23.55 -10.77 -10.91
N PRO A 3 -23.26 -11.33 -12.11
CA PRO A 3 -22.39 -10.68 -13.09
C PRO A 3 -22.89 -9.32 -13.60
N PRO A 4 -24.19 -9.13 -13.94
CA PRO A 4 -24.71 -7.81 -14.29
C PRO A 4 -24.52 -6.75 -13.20
N GLN A 5 -24.75 -7.11 -11.94
CA GLN A 5 -24.54 -6.20 -10.81
C GLN A 5 -23.05 -5.86 -10.63
N TYR A 6 -22.17 -6.83 -10.85
CA TYR A 6 -20.71 -6.61 -10.85
C TYR A 6 -20.29 -5.65 -11.95
N THR A 7 -20.70 -5.87 -13.20
CA THR A 7 -20.35 -5.00 -14.33
C THR A 7 -20.80 -3.56 -14.08
N TRP A 8 -22.03 -3.37 -13.60
CA TRP A 8 -22.54 -2.05 -13.26
C TRP A 8 -21.73 -1.40 -12.14
N PHE A 9 -21.46 -2.12 -11.04
CA PHE A 9 -20.75 -1.55 -9.91
C PHE A 9 -19.30 -1.22 -10.24
N TYR A 10 -18.66 -2.03 -11.09
CA TYR A 10 -17.34 -1.75 -11.64
C TYR A 10 -17.31 -0.44 -12.44
N GLN A 11 -18.25 -0.27 -13.37
CA GLN A 11 -18.36 0.98 -14.16
C GLN A 11 -18.67 2.19 -13.27
N PHE A 12 -19.55 2.02 -12.27
CA PHE A 12 -19.87 3.06 -11.29
C PHE A 12 -18.61 3.50 -10.52
N VAL A 13 -17.80 2.56 -10.03
CA VAL A 13 -16.54 2.85 -9.29
C VAL A 13 -15.51 3.53 -10.20
N ALA A 14 -15.43 3.14 -11.48
CA ALA A 14 -14.53 3.77 -12.44
C ALA A 14 -14.87 5.25 -12.67
N ALA A 15 -16.17 5.59 -12.73
CA ALA A 15 -16.66 6.97 -12.87
C ALA A 15 -16.63 7.75 -11.54
N ASN A 16 -16.85 7.07 -10.41
CA ASN A 16 -16.93 7.65 -9.08
C ASN A 16 -15.85 7.06 -8.18
N LYS A 17 -14.63 7.60 -8.29
CA LYS A 17 -13.48 7.07 -7.53
C LYS A 17 -13.76 7.08 -6.01
N PRO A 18 -13.45 5.97 -5.29
CA PRO A 18 -13.73 5.85 -3.86
C PRO A 18 -12.70 6.55 -2.97
N SER A 19 -11.87 7.45 -3.52
CA SER A 19 -10.84 8.20 -2.79
C SER A 19 -11.40 9.00 -1.62
N GLU A 20 -12.63 9.51 -1.76
CA GLU A 20 -13.36 10.17 -0.68
C GLU A 20 -14.58 9.34 -0.26
N GLY A 21 -14.40 8.46 0.74
CA GLY A 21 -15.40 7.44 1.08
C GLY A 21 -16.79 7.97 1.46
N LYS A 22 -16.88 9.13 2.11
CA LYS A 22 -18.17 9.75 2.48
C LYS A 22 -18.94 10.24 1.24
N ARG A 23 -18.26 10.93 0.32
CA ARG A 23 -18.84 11.40 -0.93
C ARG A 23 -19.23 10.23 -1.83
N PHE A 24 -18.35 9.22 -1.95
CA PHE A 24 -18.62 8.00 -2.70
C PHE A 24 -19.94 7.33 -2.26
N LEU A 25 -20.10 7.10 -0.96
CA LEU A 25 -21.31 6.46 -0.42
C LEU A 25 -22.58 7.31 -0.61
N ARG A 26 -22.45 8.64 -0.55
CA ARG A 26 -23.59 9.53 -0.80
C ARG A 26 -24.07 9.44 -2.25
N ILE A 27 -23.15 9.33 -3.21
CA ILE A 27 -23.50 9.18 -4.63
C ILE A 27 -24.07 7.78 -4.88
N LEU A 28 -23.39 6.73 -4.37
CA LEU A 28 -23.83 5.35 -4.50
C LEU A 28 -25.22 5.14 -3.89
N GLY A 29 -25.49 5.72 -2.72
CA GLY A 29 -26.79 5.60 -2.06
C GLY A 29 -27.94 6.25 -2.82
N LYS A 30 -27.67 7.27 -3.64
CA LYS A 30 -28.67 7.89 -4.52
C LYS A 30 -29.04 6.99 -5.70
N GLU A 31 -28.10 6.20 -6.21
CA GLU A 31 -28.32 5.33 -7.37
C GLU A 31 -28.76 3.91 -6.98
N ARG A 32 -28.12 3.33 -5.96
CA ARG A 32 -28.37 1.97 -5.47
C ARG A 32 -28.13 1.87 -3.96
N GLN A 33 -29.18 2.15 -3.18
CA GLN A 33 -29.13 2.12 -1.71
C GLN A 33 -28.63 0.79 -1.13
N GLU A 34 -29.13 -0.35 -1.62
CA GLU A 34 -28.72 -1.69 -1.13
C GLU A 34 -27.20 -1.91 -1.25
N LEU A 35 -26.58 -1.46 -2.35
CA LEU A 35 -25.13 -1.55 -2.52
C LEU A 35 -24.39 -0.62 -1.57
N ALA A 36 -24.90 0.60 -1.35
CA ALA A 36 -24.31 1.53 -0.40
C ALA A 36 -24.32 0.96 1.03
N GLU A 37 -25.45 0.39 1.46
CA GLU A 37 -25.59 -0.24 2.78
C GLU A 37 -24.63 -1.43 2.94
N ARG A 38 -24.52 -2.28 1.92
CA ARG A 38 -23.55 -3.39 1.91
C ARG A 38 -22.12 -2.89 2.07
N VAL A 39 -21.72 -1.85 1.34
CA VAL A 39 -20.38 -1.25 1.49
C VAL A 39 -20.19 -0.67 2.90
N MET A 40 -21.21 -0.02 3.46
CA MET A 40 -21.15 0.54 4.82
C MET A 40 -20.94 -0.53 5.90
N ILE A 41 -21.65 -1.65 5.80
CA ILE A 41 -21.51 -2.78 6.72
C ILE A 41 -20.15 -3.44 6.54
N THR A 42 -19.77 -3.75 5.29
CA THR A 42 -18.52 -4.45 5.00
C THR A 42 -17.30 -3.63 5.42
N ARG A 43 -17.26 -2.31 5.17
CA ARG A 43 -16.12 -1.49 5.59
C ARG A 43 -15.95 -1.44 7.11
N LEU A 44 -17.06 -1.37 7.86
CA LEU A 44 -17.04 -1.37 9.32
C LEU A 44 -16.56 -2.73 9.87
N HIS A 45 -17.07 -3.81 9.29
CA HIS A 45 -16.68 -5.17 9.64
C HIS A 45 -15.18 -5.42 9.39
N LEU A 46 -14.68 -5.03 8.21
CA LEU A 46 -13.27 -5.21 7.85
C LEU A 46 -12.35 -4.39 8.76
N TYR A 47 -12.71 -3.14 9.07
CA TYR A 47 -11.97 -2.32 10.03
C TYR A 47 -11.92 -2.98 11.41
N GLY A 48 -13.06 -3.49 11.89
CA GLY A 48 -13.13 -4.22 13.16
C GLY A 48 -12.30 -5.51 13.18
N LYS A 49 -12.13 -6.20 12.05
CA LYS A 49 -11.22 -7.34 11.93
C LYS A 49 -9.76 -6.92 11.91
N TRP A 50 -9.46 -5.84 11.20
CA TRP A 50 -8.10 -5.33 11.06
C TRP A 50 -7.55 -4.83 12.39
N ILE A 51 -8.29 -3.99 13.12
CA ILE A 51 -7.82 -3.41 14.40
C ILE A 51 -7.54 -4.48 15.46
N LYS A 52 -8.24 -5.62 15.42
CA LYS A 52 -7.99 -6.75 16.31
C LYS A 52 -6.73 -7.55 15.98
N LYS A 53 -6.23 -7.44 14.75
CA LYS A 53 -5.04 -8.15 14.27
C LYS A 53 -3.82 -7.23 14.11
N CYS A 54 -4.03 -5.92 14.03
CA CYS A 54 -3.00 -4.95 13.74
C CYS A 54 -2.05 -4.78 14.93
N ASP A 55 -0.80 -5.20 14.76
CA ASP A 55 0.29 -4.89 15.68
C ASP A 55 1.00 -3.61 15.23
N HIS A 56 0.71 -2.51 15.94
CA HIS A 56 1.28 -1.20 15.64
C HIS A 56 2.78 -1.12 15.99
N ALA A 57 3.25 -1.93 16.95
CA ALA A 57 4.66 -1.99 17.30
C ALA A 57 5.46 -2.72 16.23
N GLN A 58 4.89 -3.79 15.66
CA GLN A 58 5.48 -4.46 14.50
C GLN A 58 5.58 -3.52 13.30
N ILE A 59 4.54 -2.75 12.98
CA ILE A 59 4.57 -1.76 11.88
C ILE A 59 5.68 -0.72 12.11
N TYR A 60 5.83 -0.21 13.33
CA TYR A 60 6.90 0.72 13.67
C TYR A 60 8.29 0.11 13.44
N LYS A 61 8.46 -1.16 13.85
CA LYS A 61 9.71 -1.88 13.64
C LYS A 61 9.99 -2.09 12.14
N GLU A 62 8.99 -2.52 11.37
CA GLU A 62 9.12 -2.73 9.92
C GLU A 62 9.58 -1.46 9.20
N ILE A 63 8.99 -0.30 9.54
CA ILE A 63 9.42 1.00 9.00
C ILE A 63 10.87 1.33 9.38
N SER A 64 11.26 1.05 10.62
CA SER A 64 12.63 1.28 11.09
C SER A 64 13.64 0.39 10.36
N ASP A 65 13.30 -0.88 10.15
CA ASP A 65 14.14 -1.86 9.45
C ASP A 65 14.27 -1.49 7.96
N GLU A 66 13.18 -1.09 7.30
CA GLU A 66 13.18 -0.63 5.91
C GLU A 66 14.03 0.63 5.71
N ASN A 67 13.93 1.60 6.64
CA ASN A 67 14.77 2.80 6.59
C ASN A 67 16.27 2.48 6.71
N LEU A 68 16.63 1.51 7.56
CA LEU A 68 18.03 1.10 7.71
C LEU A 68 18.54 0.42 6.44
N GLU A 69 17.71 -0.40 5.81
CA GLU A 69 18.08 -1.08 4.56
C GLU A 69 18.30 -0.08 3.42
N LEU A 70 17.40 0.88 3.24
CA LEU A 70 17.56 1.96 2.25
C LEU A 70 18.85 2.76 2.47
N MET A 71 19.26 2.96 3.71
CA MET A 71 20.53 3.62 4.02
C MET A 71 21.74 2.75 3.68
N ARG A 72 21.66 1.43 3.89
CA ARG A 72 22.73 0.50 3.49
C ARG A 72 22.88 0.45 1.97
N GLU A 73 21.77 0.37 1.23
CA GLU A 73 21.77 0.40 -0.24
C GLU A 73 22.48 1.65 -0.77
N ARG A 74 22.12 2.83 -0.24
CA ARG A 74 22.80 4.09 -0.60
C ARG A 74 24.29 4.09 -0.28
N LEU A 75 24.67 3.52 0.87
CA LEU A 75 26.09 3.43 1.24
C LEU A 75 26.85 2.55 0.25
N ILE A 76 26.32 1.39 -0.14
CA ILE A 76 26.94 0.49 -1.12
C ILE A 76 27.19 1.21 -2.45
N GLU A 77 26.22 1.99 -2.93
CA GLU A 77 26.38 2.79 -4.16
C GLU A 77 27.52 3.82 -4.07
N THR A 78 27.83 4.31 -2.86
CA THR A 78 28.90 5.29 -2.63
C THR A 78 30.27 4.66 -2.36
N VAL A 79 30.35 3.37 -2.03
CA VAL A 79 31.64 2.72 -1.76
C VAL A 79 32.36 2.49 -3.09
N VAL A 80 33.37 3.31 -3.36
CA VAL A 80 34.39 3.01 -4.37
C VAL A 80 35.26 1.90 -3.79
N TRP A 81 35.11 0.68 -4.30
CA TRP A 81 36.05 -0.39 -4.01
C TRP A 81 37.40 0.01 -4.64
N PRO A 82 38.51 0.09 -3.88
CA PRO A 82 39.82 0.18 -4.50
C PRO A 82 39.96 -1.05 -5.38
N SER A 83 40.09 -0.90 -6.69
CA SER A 83 40.36 -2.04 -7.54
C SER A 83 41.63 -2.72 -7.03
N ASP A 84 41.64 -4.06 -7.04
CA ASP A 84 42.86 -4.87 -6.85
C ASP A 84 43.82 -4.69 -8.06
N ASP A 85 43.93 -3.47 -8.60
CA ASP A 85 44.97 -3.09 -9.54
C ASP A 85 46.25 -2.85 -8.75
N THR A 86 46.84 -3.97 -8.31
CA THR A 86 48.26 -4.30 -8.48
C THR A 86 49.17 -3.16 -8.97
N ASN A 87 49.39 -2.14 -8.14
CA ASN A 87 50.57 -1.31 -8.22
C ASN A 87 51.68 -1.95 -7.37
N THR A 88 52.16 -3.11 -7.81
CA THR A 88 53.53 -3.55 -7.51
C THR A 88 54.48 -2.69 -8.34
N GLU A 89 54.63 -1.42 -7.93
CA GLU A 89 55.79 -0.64 -8.35
C GLU A 89 57.03 -1.31 -7.75
N LYS A 90 57.79 -1.96 -8.64
CA LYS A 90 59.15 -2.41 -8.36
C LYS A 90 59.98 -1.19 -8.00
N ILE A 91 60.21 -0.99 -6.70
CA ILE A 91 61.28 -0.10 -6.22
C ILE A 91 62.59 -0.80 -6.58
N GLY A 92 63.36 -0.13 -7.45
CA GLY A 92 64.66 -0.59 -7.95
C GLY A 92 65.78 -0.60 -6.92
#